data_AF-A0A533UB47-F1
#
_entry.id   AF-A0A533UB47-F1
#
_cell.length_a   1.000
_cell.length_b   1.000
_cell.length_c   1.000
_cell.angle_alpha   90.00
_cell.angle_beta   90.00
_cell.angle_gamma   90.00
#
_symmetry.space_group_name_H-M   'P 1'
#
loop_
_entity.id
_entity.type
_entity.pdbx_description
1 polymer ?
#
loop_
_entity_poly.entity_id
_entity_poly.type
_entity_poly.pdbx_seq_one_letter_code
_entity_poly.pdbx_strand_id
1 'polypeptide(L)'
;MKPNNFAMRDWHLEHVEKVILRYMEGISPDASSFEKRNFKKYSTISSCSKQIEYDIKHGVTAQEVADLMNKIRTDESYSEIRQNQEAIQRLDELERQLNAP
;
A
#
# COMPACT_ATOMS: atom_id res chain seq x y z
N MET A 1 -10.07 7.93 30.38
CA MET A 1 -9.85 7.14 29.14
C MET A 1 -10.17 8.04 27.96
N LYS A 2 -9.23 8.23 27.01
CA LYS A 2 -9.57 8.94 25.76
C LYS A 2 -10.54 8.04 24.98
N PRO A 3 -11.66 8.56 24.46
CA PRO A 3 -12.52 7.77 23.60
C PRO A 3 -11.70 7.31 22.39
N ASN A 4 -11.76 6.02 22.08
CA ASN A 4 -11.13 5.47 20.89
C ASN A 4 -11.94 5.95 19.67
N ASN A 5 -11.60 7.14 19.17
CA ASN A 5 -12.38 7.84 18.14
C ASN A 5 -12.36 7.12 16.77
N PHE A 6 -11.60 6.03 16.64
CA PHE A 6 -11.44 5.25 15.41
C PHE A 6 -11.63 3.76 15.73
N ALA A 7 -12.89 3.31 15.81
CA ALA A 7 -13.25 1.93 16.13
C ALA A 7 -12.68 0.88 15.15
N MET A 8 -12.16 1.30 13.99
CA MET A 8 -11.65 0.44 12.92
C MET A 8 -10.19 0.76 12.54
N ARG A 9 -9.44 1.51 13.35
CA ARG A 9 -8.07 1.94 12.98
C ARG A 9 -7.18 0.76 12.59
N ASP A 10 -7.19 -0.32 13.38
CA ASP A 10 -6.32 -1.46 13.13
C ASP A 10 -6.67 -2.15 11.80
N TRP A 11 -7.96 -2.19 11.45
CA TRP A 11 -8.42 -2.65 10.13
C TRP A 11 -7.92 -1.74 9.00
N HIS A 12 -7.95 -0.42 9.19
CA HIS A 12 -7.42 0.53 8.21
C HIS A 12 -5.90 0.37 8.04
N LEU A 13 -5.17 0.10 9.12
CA LEU A 13 -3.72 -0.13 9.04
C LEU A 13 -3.38 -1.42 8.28
N GLU A 14 -4.11 -2.51 8.55
CA GLU A 14 -4.00 -3.75 7.76
C GLU A 14 -4.37 -3.53 6.28
N HIS A 15 -5.36 -2.66 6.02
CA HIS A 15 -5.78 -2.33 4.67
C HIS A 15 -4.68 -1.56 3.93
N VAL A 16 -4.02 -0.60 4.57
CA VAL A 16 -2.86 0.12 4.01
C VAL A 16 -1.76 -0.86 3.60
N GLU A 17 -1.41 -1.80 4.47
CA GLU A 17 -0.40 -2.83 4.16
C GLU A 17 -0.79 -3.63 2.91
N LYS A 18 -2.04 -4.11 2.84
CA LYS A 18 -2.56 -4.84 1.67
C LYS A 18 -2.52 -4.02 0.39
N VAL A 19 -2.84 -2.72 0.46
CA VAL A 19 -2.79 -1.81 -0.69
C VAL A 19 -1.36 -1.64 -1.18
N ILE A 20 -0.38 -1.47 -0.27
CA ILE A 20 1.04 -1.34 -0.62
C ILE A 20 1.54 -2.62 -1.29
N LEU A 21 1.31 -3.78 -0.68
CA LEU A 21 1.77 -5.07 -1.21
C LEU A 21 1.15 -5.36 -2.58
N ARG A 22 -0.15 -5.13 -2.74
CA ARG A 22 -0.83 -5.29 -4.04
C ARG A 22 -0.27 -4.37 -5.12
N TYR A 23 0.15 -3.15 -4.75
CA TYR A 23 0.79 -2.24 -5.70
C TYR A 23 2.18 -2.76 -6.11
N MET A 24 2.96 -3.24 -5.16
CA MET A 24 4.29 -3.80 -5.38
C MET A 24 4.27 -5.03 -6.30
N GLU A 25 3.35 -5.96 -6.06
CA GLU A 25 3.16 -7.16 -6.91
C GLU A 25 2.89 -6.80 -8.37
N GLY A 26 2.20 -5.68 -8.61
CA GLY A 26 1.90 -5.22 -9.95
C GLY A 26 0.87 -6.12 -10.65
N ILE A 27 1.03 -6.27 -11.96
CA ILE A 27 0.19 -7.17 -12.76
C ILE A 27 1.06 -8.18 -13.50
N SER A 28 0.65 -9.45 -13.46
CA SER A 28 1.34 -10.51 -14.20
C SER A 28 1.35 -10.20 -15.71
N PRO A 29 2.46 -10.47 -16.43
CA PRO A 29 2.50 -10.39 -17.89
C PRO A 29 1.39 -11.23 -18.56
N ASP A 30 1.10 -12.39 -17.97
CA ASP A 30 0.11 -13.35 -18.44
C ASP A 30 -1.31 -13.09 -17.89
N ALA A 31 -1.52 -11.94 -17.23
CA ALA A 31 -2.81 -11.61 -16.65
C ALA A 31 -3.94 -11.59 -17.69
N SER A 32 -5.07 -12.16 -17.30
CA SER A 32 -6.32 -12.15 -18.05
C SER A 32 -6.84 -10.73 -18.26
N SER A 33 -7.75 -10.57 -19.22
CA SER A 33 -8.44 -9.29 -19.45
C SER A 33 -9.22 -8.80 -18.22
N PHE A 34 -9.68 -9.71 -17.35
CA PHE A 34 -10.36 -9.34 -16.12
C PHE A 34 -9.39 -8.77 -15.08
N GLU A 35 -8.25 -9.43 -14.87
CA GLU A 35 -7.20 -8.96 -13.96
C GLU A 35 -6.63 -7.61 -14.41
N LYS A 36 -6.41 -7.44 -15.73
CA LYS A 36 -6.00 -6.16 -16.32
C LYS A 36 -6.99 -5.03 -16.04
N ARG A 37 -8.30 -5.30 -16.14
CA ARG A 37 -9.34 -4.32 -15.80
C ARG A 37 -9.37 -4.01 -14.30
N ASN A 38 -9.26 -5.03 -13.45
CA ASN A 38 -9.25 -4.83 -12.00
C ASN A 38 -8.03 -4.03 -11.55
N PHE A 39 -6.85 -4.35 -12.07
CA PHE A 39 -5.62 -3.60 -11.80
C PHE A 39 -5.79 -2.13 -12.17
N LYS A 40 -6.29 -1.84 -13.37
CA LYS A 40 -6.55 -0.46 -13.82
C LYS A 40 -7.51 0.30 -12.88
N LYS A 41 -8.46 -0.39 -12.27
CA LYS A 41 -9.46 0.21 -11.38
C LYS A 41 -8.95 0.41 -9.95
N TYR A 42 -8.22 -0.56 -9.40
CA TYR A 42 -7.96 -0.64 -7.95
C TYR A 42 -6.48 -0.61 -7.56
N SER A 43 -5.57 -0.83 -8.50
CA SER A 43 -4.14 -1.06 -8.22
C SER A 43 -3.21 -0.13 -9.00
N THR A 44 -3.73 0.95 -9.59
CA THR A 44 -2.90 2.03 -10.14
C THR A 44 -2.37 2.91 -9.02
N ILE A 45 -1.26 3.61 -9.26
CA ILE A 45 -0.65 4.51 -8.27
C ILE A 45 -1.64 5.50 -7.68
N SER A 46 -2.47 6.13 -8.53
CA SER A 46 -3.49 7.09 -8.10
C SER A 46 -4.61 6.44 -7.30
N SER A 47 -4.95 5.18 -7.60
CA SER A 47 -5.99 4.44 -6.87
C SER A 47 -5.48 4.00 -5.50
N CYS A 48 -4.25 3.49 -5.43
CA CYS A 48 -3.60 3.10 -4.18
C CYS A 48 -3.37 4.31 -3.27
N SER A 49 -2.89 5.43 -3.81
CA SER A 49 -2.67 6.66 -3.03
C SER A 49 -3.97 7.17 -2.40
N LYS A 50 -5.07 7.19 -3.16
CA LYS A 50 -6.40 7.57 -2.65
C LYS A 50 -6.94 6.62 -1.58
N GLN A 51 -6.66 5.32 -1.69
CA GLN A 51 -7.03 4.34 -0.66
C GLN A 51 -6.26 4.61 0.64
N ILE A 52 -4.95 4.81 0.56
CA ILE A 52 -4.11 5.13 1.72
C ILE A 52 -4.53 6.47 2.35
N GLU A 53 -4.79 7.50 1.55
CA GLU A 53 -5.32 8.79 2.05
C GLU A 53 -6.67 8.62 2.78
N TYR A 54 -7.52 7.72 2.29
CA TYR A 54 -8.78 7.39 2.95
C TYR A 54 -8.51 6.73 4.31
N ASP A 55 -7.64 5.74 4.38
CA ASP A 55 -7.26 5.09 5.64
C ASP A 55 -6.63 6.07 6.63
N ILE A 56 -5.83 7.03 6.16
CA ILE A 56 -5.28 8.12 6.98
C ILE A 56 -6.41 8.97 7.58
N LYS A 57 -7.43 9.32 6.79
CA LYS A 57 -8.62 10.06 7.28
C LYS A 57 -9.42 9.28 8.33
N HIS A 58 -9.24 7.96 8.41
CA HIS A 58 -9.95 7.08 9.34
C HIS A 58 -9.08 6.59 10.51
N GLY A 59 -7.97 7.28 10.77
CA GLY A 59 -7.20 7.15 12.01
C GLY A 59 -5.83 6.51 11.85
N VAL A 60 -5.45 6.08 10.65
CA VAL A 60 -4.06 5.74 10.35
C VAL A 60 -3.25 7.04 10.28
N THR A 61 -2.05 7.04 10.83
CA THR A 61 -1.15 8.18 10.78
C THR A 61 -0.17 8.04 9.62
N ALA A 62 0.29 9.17 9.06
CA ALA A 62 1.34 9.15 8.05
C ALA A 62 2.63 8.44 8.54
N GLN A 63 2.92 8.51 9.84
CA GLN A 63 4.03 7.80 10.45
C GLN A 63 3.81 6.28 10.41
N GLU A 64 2.62 5.77 10.73
CA GLU A 64 2.32 4.34 10.63
C GLU A 64 2.44 3.83 9.19
N VAL A 65 2.06 4.65 8.19
CA VAL A 65 2.29 4.31 6.77
C VAL A 65 3.79 4.24 6.46
N ALA A 66 4.57 5.22 6.92
CA ALA A 66 6.03 5.23 6.71
C ALA A 66 6.71 4.04 7.42
N ASP A 67 6.28 3.71 8.64
CA ASP A 67 6.78 2.58 9.41
C ASP A 67 6.45 1.26 8.71
N LEU A 68 5.25 1.11 8.14
CA LEU A 68 4.88 -0.04 7.31
C LEU A 68 5.77 -0.14 6.06
N MET A 69 5.99 0.95 5.34
CA MET A 69 6.87 0.95 4.17
C MET A 69 8.32 0.58 4.54
N ASN A 70 8.83 1.08 5.67
CA ASN A 70 10.15 0.71 6.17
C ASN A 70 10.21 -0.77 6.62
N LYS A 71 9.15 -1.26 7.27
CA LYS A 71 9.02 -2.68 7.63
C LYS A 71 9.06 -3.56 6.39
N ILE A 72 8.29 -3.22 5.35
CA ILE A 72 8.29 -3.94 4.06
C ILE A 72 9.68 -3.96 3.41
N ARG A 73 10.51 -2.93 3.64
CA ARG A 73 11.89 -2.87 3.12
C ARG A 73 12.89 -3.72 3.90
N THR A 74 12.66 -3.95 5.19
CA THR A 74 13.69 -4.47 6.11
C THR A 74 13.35 -5.83 6.70
N ASP A 75 12.08 -6.11 6.96
CA ASP A 75 11.63 -7.31 7.67
C ASP A 75 11.71 -8.55 6.76
N GLU A 76 12.31 -9.64 7.24
CA GLU A 76 12.52 -10.87 6.46
C GLU A 76 11.22 -11.49 5.94
N SER A 77 10.08 -11.25 6.59
CA SER A 77 8.76 -11.75 6.14
C SER A 77 8.35 -11.25 4.75
N TYR A 78 8.95 -10.16 4.26
CA TYR A 78 8.72 -9.64 2.90
C TYR A 78 9.90 -9.91 1.95
N SER A 79 10.82 -10.83 2.30
CA SER A 79 12.00 -11.09 1.47
C SER A 79 11.64 -11.53 0.05
N GLU A 80 10.57 -12.33 -0.10
CA GLU A 80 10.14 -12.86 -1.41
C GLU A 80 9.71 -11.74 -2.36
N ILE A 81 8.84 -10.82 -1.93
CA ILE A 81 8.39 -9.70 -2.78
C ILE A 81 9.55 -8.74 -3.10
N ARG A 82 10.53 -8.58 -2.19
CA ARG A 82 11.73 -7.76 -2.41
C ARG A 82 12.71 -8.35 -3.41
N GLN A 83 12.63 -9.64 -3.75
CA GLN A 83 13.50 -10.22 -4.80
C GLN A 83 13.19 -9.63 -6.18
N ASN A 84 11.98 -9.09 -6.37
CA ASN A 84 11.59 -8.43 -7.61
C ASN A 84 11.99 -6.94 -7.58
N GLN A 85 12.95 -6.56 -8.44
CA GLN A 85 13.41 -5.18 -8.57
C GLN A 85 12.28 -4.21 -8.95
N GLU A 86 11.33 -4.64 -9.78
CA GLU A 86 10.17 -3.80 -10.14
C GLU A 86 9.26 -3.55 -8.94
N ALA A 87 9.12 -4.52 -8.03
CA ALA A 87 8.31 -4.36 -6.83
C ALA A 87 8.91 -3.30 -5.90
N ILE A 88 10.23 -3.26 -5.75
CA ILE A 88 10.92 -2.19 -5.01
C ILE A 88 10.74 -0.83 -5.70
N GLN A 89 10.89 -0.77 -7.02
CA GLN A 89 10.67 0.47 -7.79
C GLN A 89 9.25 1.02 -7.62
N ARG A 90 8.24 0.14 -7.60
CA ARG A 90 6.84 0.51 -7.32
C ARG A 90 6.67 1.02 -5.89
N LEU A 91 7.31 0.39 -4.90
CA LEU A 91 7.28 0.89 -3.52
C LEU A 91 7.83 2.32 -3.43
N ASP A 92 8.97 2.58 -4.07
CA ASP A 92 9.58 3.92 -4.11
C ASP A 92 8.72 4.93 -4.85
N GLU A 93 8.03 4.52 -5.92
CA GLU A 93 7.09 5.36 -6.66
C GLU A 93 5.88 5.74 -5.81
N LEU A 94 5.30 4.77 -5.09
CA LEU A 94 4.17 5.00 -4.21
C LEU A 94 4.55 5.92 -3.04
N GLU A 95 5.70 5.70 -2.42
CA GLU A 95 6.21 6.58 -1.35
C GLU A 95 6.42 8.01 -1.86
N ARG A 96 6.99 8.18 -3.06
CA ARG A 96 7.11 9.52 -3.68
C ARG A 96 5.74 10.17 -3.92
N GLN A 97 4.75 9.41 -4.38
CA GLN A 97 3.41 9.93 -4.62
C GLN A 97 2.70 10.37 -3.34
N LEU A 98 2.88 9.63 -2.23
CA LEU A 98 2.28 9.99 -0.94
C LEU A 98 2.93 11.20 -0.28
N ASN A 99 4.22 11.44 -0.57
CA ASN A 99 4.98 12.59 -0.06
C ASN A 99 4.93 13.81 -1.00
N ALA A 100 4.27 13.70 -2.15
CA ALA A 100 4.09 14.82 -3.07
C ALA A 100 3.16 15.88 -2.45
N PRO A 101 3.46 17.18 -2.62
CA PRO A 101 2.69 18.28 -2.04
C PRO A 101 1.29 18.45 -2.64
#